data_AF-A0A1G9TXS8-F1
#
_entry.id   AF-A0A1G9TXS8-F1
#
_cell.length_a   1.000
_cell.length_b   1.000
_cell.length_c   1.000
_cell.angle_alpha   90.00
_cell.angle_beta   90.00
_cell.angle_gamma   90.00
#
_symmetry.space_group_name_H-M   'P 1'
#
loop_
_entity.id
_entity.type
_entity.pdbx_description
1 polymer ?
#
loop_
_entity_poly.entity_id
_entity_poly.type
_entity_poly.pdbx_seq_one_letter_code
_entity_poly.pdbx_strand_id
1 'polypeptide(L)'
;MGFQRVAEAKSGKNRLHFDVASPDPAAAQARVEALGGRLLEQYAPGGFLVMADPEGNEFCIIPPGPFEVDDEGRTDYLGDRHGS
;
A
#
# COMPACT_ATOMS: atom_id res chain seq x y z
N MET A 1 -14.44 -0.15 -5.22
CA MET A 1 -13.63 1.05 -4.93
C MET A 1 -14.01 1.53 -3.55
N GLY A 2 -13.13 1.34 -2.56
CA GLY A 2 -13.34 1.77 -1.18
C GLY A 2 -12.42 2.93 -0.87
N PHE A 3 -12.98 4.10 -0.52
CA PHE A 3 -12.19 5.24 -0.08
C PHE A 3 -12.11 5.24 1.45
N GLN A 4 -10.94 4.97 2.00
CA GLN A 4 -10.71 5.02 3.44
C GLN A 4 -10.41 6.47 3.86
N ARG A 5 -11.24 7.03 4.75
CA ARG A 5 -11.07 8.41 5.25
C ARG A 5 -9.92 8.48 6.25
N VAL A 6 -8.92 9.29 5.97
CA VAL A 6 -7.83 9.63 6.90
C VAL A 6 -8.26 10.79 7.80
N ALA A 7 -8.04 10.64 9.11
CA ALA A 7 -8.32 11.65 10.12
C ALA A 7 -7.11 12.58 10.34
N GLU A 8 -6.66 13.29 9.30
CA GLU A 8 -5.80 14.45 9.50
C GLU A 8 -6.13 15.52 8.44
N ALA A 9 -6.57 16.69 8.90
CA ALA A 9 -6.61 17.87 8.05
C ALA A 9 -5.21 18.48 8.01
N LYS A 10 -4.54 18.44 6.85
CA LYS A 10 -3.27 19.15 6.63
C LYS A 10 -3.36 20.03 5.39
N SER A 11 -2.98 21.29 5.59
CA SER A 11 -2.83 22.32 4.56
C SER A 11 -1.81 21.86 3.52
N GLY A 12 -2.29 21.36 2.39
CA GLY A 12 -1.50 20.82 1.28
C GLY A 12 -2.41 20.20 0.23
N LYS A 13 -1.95 20.14 -1.04
CA LYS A 13 -2.71 19.58 -2.17
C LYS A 13 -3.23 18.19 -1.79
N ASN A 14 -4.54 18.01 -1.87
CA ASN A 14 -5.31 16.79 -1.62
C ASN A 14 -4.47 15.50 -1.69
N ARG A 15 -4.18 14.87 -0.55
CA ARG A 15 -3.50 13.57 -0.47
C ARG A 15 -4.46 12.49 -0.94
N LEU A 16 -4.50 12.24 -2.25
CA LEU A 16 -5.22 11.10 -2.77
C LEU A 16 -4.41 9.84 -2.49
N HIS A 17 -5.05 8.87 -1.86
CA HIS A 17 -4.54 7.51 -1.73
C HIS A 17 -5.15 6.68 -2.86
N PHE A 18 -4.31 6.07 -3.69
CA PHE A 18 -4.78 5.20 -4.78
C PHE A 18 -4.50 3.72 -4.49
N ASP A 19 -5.42 2.84 -4.88
CA ASP A 19 -5.21 1.40 -4.83
C ASP A 19 -4.87 0.89 -6.24
N VAL A 20 -3.70 0.28 -6.37
CA VAL A 20 -3.23 -0.37 -7.60
C VAL A 20 -3.41 -1.87 -7.43
N ALA A 21 -4.34 -2.46 -8.17
CA ALA A 21 -4.52 -3.90 -8.18
C ALA A 21 -3.43 -4.57 -9.04
N SER A 22 -2.68 -5.53 -8.47
CA SER A 22 -1.67 -6.32 -9.17
C SER A 22 -1.79 -7.80 -8.80
N PRO A 23 -1.85 -8.73 -9.78
CA PRO A 23 -1.85 -10.17 -9.50
C PRO A 23 -0.59 -10.65 -8.80
N ASP A 24 0.49 -9.86 -8.88
CA ASP A 24 1.73 -10.08 -8.14
C ASP A 24 2.14 -8.75 -7.46
N PRO A 25 1.75 -8.56 -6.19
CA PRO A 25 2.11 -7.37 -5.43
C PRO A 25 3.62 -7.19 -5.26
N ALA A 26 4.39 -8.29 -5.12
CA ALA A 26 5.83 -8.24 -4.93
C ALA A 26 6.55 -7.77 -6.21
N ALA A 27 6.14 -8.27 -7.38
CA ALA A 27 6.67 -7.78 -8.65
C ALA A 27 6.29 -6.31 -8.90
N ALA A 28 5.09 -5.90 -8.50
CA ALA A 28 4.66 -4.50 -8.59
C ALA A 28 5.47 -3.59 -7.66
N GLN A 29 5.81 -4.02 -6.44
CA GLN A 29 6.73 -3.32 -5.54
C GLN A 29 8.07 -3.06 -6.23
N ALA A 30 8.72 -4.13 -6.72
CA ALA A 30 10.02 -4.03 -7.36
C ALA A 30 10.00 -3.10 -8.58
N ARG A 31 8.91 -3.10 -9.35
CA ARG A 31 8.73 -2.19 -10.48
C ARG A 31 8.61 -0.73 -10.03
N VAL A 32 7.87 -0.46 -8.96
CA VAL A 32 7.74 0.89 -8.39
C VAL A 32 9.07 1.40 -7.87
N GLU A 33 9.83 0.55 -7.17
CA GLU A 33 11.18 0.87 -6.69
C GLU A 33 12.14 1.19 -7.85
N ALA A 34 12.09 0.40 -8.94
CA ALA A 34 12.86 0.66 -10.14
C ALA A 34 12.50 1.99 -10.84
N LEU A 35 11.28 2.49 -10.64
CA LEU A 35 10.82 3.79 -11.16
C LEU A 35 11.09 4.96 -10.19
N GLY A 36 11.77 4.71 -9.07
CA GLY A 36 12.12 5.71 -8.06
C GLY A 36 11.07 5.88 -6.96
N GLY A 37 10.05 5.03 -6.92
CA GLY A 37 9.16 4.93 -5.77
C GLY A 37 9.85 4.25 -4.59
N ARG A 38 9.24 4.35 -3.41
CA ARG A 38 9.77 3.80 -2.16
C ARG A 38 8.67 3.13 -1.35
N LEU A 39 9.02 2.08 -0.62
CA LEU A 39 8.13 1.46 0.35
C LEU A 39 7.97 2.37 1.58
N LEU A 40 6.74 2.48 2.09
CA LEU A 40 6.45 3.13 3.36
C LEU A 40 6.34 2.08 4.46
N GLU A 41 7.46 1.81 5.13
CA GLU A 41 7.57 0.76 6.16
C GLU A 41 6.62 0.94 7.34
N GLN A 42 6.14 2.16 7.60
CA GLN A 42 5.16 2.43 8.67
C GLN A 42 3.83 1.67 8.51
N TYR A 43 3.51 1.20 7.30
CA TYR A 43 2.29 0.44 7.01
C TYR A 43 2.54 -1.06 6.83
N ALA A 44 3.80 -1.49 6.72
CA ALA A 44 4.18 -2.89 6.62
C ALA A 44 3.69 -3.76 7.81
N PRO A 45 3.61 -3.25 9.07
CA PRO A 45 3.00 -3.99 10.18
C PRO A 45 1.52 -4.30 10.00
N GLY A 46 0.80 -3.54 9.16
CA GLY A 46 -0.57 -3.84 8.77
C GLY A 46 -0.67 -4.76 7.55
N GLY A 47 0.47 -5.19 7.01
CA GLY A 47 0.61 -6.04 5.82
C GLY A 47 0.06 -5.45 4.52
N PHE A 48 -0.18 -4.13 4.48
CA PHE A 48 -0.42 -3.41 3.23
C PHE A 48 0.88 -3.00 2.58
N LEU A 49 0.94 -3.15 1.26
CA LEU A 49 2.06 -2.68 0.47
C LEU A 49 1.85 -1.21 0.08
N VAL A 50 2.10 -0.29 1.02
CA VAL A 50 1.98 1.15 0.77
C VAL A 50 3.28 1.70 0.22
N MET A 51 3.21 2.29 -0.97
CA MET A 51 4.34 2.89 -1.68
C MET A 51 4.14 4.40 -1.79
N ALA A 52 5.26 5.13 -1.94
CA ALA A 52 5.26 6.52 -2.32
C ALA A 52 6.07 6.73 -3.59
N ASP A 53 5.57 7.53 -4.53
CA ASP A 53 6.32 7.93 -5.72
C ASP A 53 7.40 9.00 -5.39
N PRO A 54 8.25 9.38 -6.37
CA PRO A 54 9.25 10.44 -6.17
C PRO A 54 8.67 11.80 -5.78
N GLU A 55 7.42 12.10 -6.14
CA GLU A 55 6.73 13.35 -5.81
C GLU A 55 6.10 13.31 -4.40
N GLY A 56 6.03 12.13 -3.79
CA GLY A 56 5.47 11.90 -2.46
C GLY A 56 3.98 11.55 -2.46
N ASN A 57 3.41 11.16 -3.60
CA ASN A 57 2.05 10.63 -3.67
C ASN A 57 2.04 9.19 -3.14
N GLU A 58 1.04 8.86 -2.33
CA GLU A 58 0.93 7.56 -1.65
C GLU A 58 -0.10 6.66 -2.35
N PHE A 59 0.22 5.37 -2.47
CA PHE A 59 -0.67 4.38 -3.05
C PHE A 59 -0.42 2.98 -2.48
N CYS A 60 -1.48 2.18 -2.36
CA CYS A 60 -1.39 0.76 -2.02
C CYS A 60 -1.23 -0.09 -3.29
N ILE A 61 -0.49 -1.18 -3.17
CA ILE A 61 -0.52 -2.28 -4.13
C ILE A 61 -1.31 -3.42 -3.49
N ILE A 62 -2.43 -3.80 -4.07
CA ILE A 62 -3.34 -4.83 -3.55
C ILE A 62 -3.48 -5.99 -4.55
N PRO A 63 -3.78 -7.22 -4.12
CA PRO A 63 -4.11 -8.31 -5.03
C PRO A 63 -5.46 -8.06 -5.74
N PRO A 64 -5.69 -8.62 -6.93
CA PRO A 64 -6.99 -8.59 -7.58
C PRO A 64 -7.96 -9.52 -6.85
N GLY A 65 -9.13 -9.00 -6.48
CA GLY A 65 -10.19 -9.77 -5.83
C GLY A 65 -10.37 -9.41 -4.36
N PRO A 66 -11.26 -10.13 -3.64
CA PRO A 66 -11.44 -9.95 -2.21
C PRO A 66 -10.17 -10.41 -1.47
N PHE A 67 -9.74 -9.61 -0.51
CA PHE A 67 -8.71 -9.97 0.46
C PHE A 67 -9.30 -9.78 1.86
N GLU A 68 -8.89 -10.64 2.79
CA GLU A 68 -9.36 -10.57 4.17
C GLU A 68 -8.61 -9.45 4.91
N VAL A 69 -9.35 -8.79 5.79
CA VAL A 69 -8.84 -7.75 6.68
C VAL A 69 -9.28 -8.11 8.10
N ASP A 70 -8.36 -8.13 9.05
CA ASP A 70 -8.66 -8.41 10.46
C ASP A 70 -9.41 -7.25 11.14
N ASP A 71 -9.85 -7.47 12.39
CA ASP A 71 -10.56 -6.46 13.19
C ASP A 71 -9.71 -5.20 13.49
N GLU A 72 -8.38 -5.32 13.38
CA GLU A 72 -7.43 -4.21 13.49
C GLU A 72 -7.18 -3.49 12.16
N GLY A 73 -7.82 -3.94 11.08
CA GLY A 73 -7.68 -3.34 9.76
C GLY A 73 -6.41 -3.75 9.04
N ARG A 74 -5.78 -4.90 9.36
CA ARG A 74 -4.55 -5.45 8.74
C ARG A 74 -4.85 -6.61 7.79
N THR A 75 -3.92 -6.92 6.90
CA THR A 75 -4.05 -7.98 5.91
C THR A 75 -2.74 -8.74 5.75
N ASP A 76 -2.78 -9.99 5.28
CA ASP A 76 -1.62 -10.88 5.16
C ASP A 76 -1.39 -11.38 3.72
N TYR A 77 -2.04 -10.77 2.72
CA TYR A 77 -1.96 -11.21 1.31
C TYR A 77 -0.55 -11.17 0.72
N LEU A 78 0.38 -10.44 1.33
CA LEU A 78 1.78 -10.41 0.89
C LEU A 78 2.53 -11.71 1.26
N GLY A 79 1.90 -12.60 2.02
CA GLY A 79 2.57 -13.70 2.67
C GLY A 79 3.51 -13.18 3.74
N ASP A 80 3.56 -13.89 4.85
CA ASP A 80 4.50 -13.64 5.93
C ASP A 80 5.94 -13.57 5.36
N ARG A 81 6.48 -12.35 5.17
CA ARG A 81 7.92 -12.17 4.85
C ARG A 81 8.80 -12.41 6.09
N HIS A 82 8.33 -13.19 7.07
CA HIS A 82 9.13 -13.69 8.17
C HIS A 82 9.42 -15.18 8.01
N GLY A 83 10.15 -15.52 6.94
CA GLY A 83 10.64 -16.86 6.66
C GLY A 83 12.14 -16.90 6.44
N SER A 84 12.93 -16.72 7.51
CA SER A 84 14.24 -17.37 7.73
C SER A 84 14.69 -17.20 9.17
#